data_AF-A0A0T6AWU5-F1
#
_entry.id   AF-A0A0T6AWU5-F1
#
_cell.length_a   1.000
_cell.length_b   1.000
_cell.length_c   1.000
_cell.angle_alpha   90.00
_cell.angle_beta   90.00
_cell.angle_gamma   90.00
#
_symmetry.space_group_name_H-M   'P 1'
#
loop_
_entity.id
_entity.type
_entity.pdbx_description
1 polymer ?
#
loop_
_entity_poly.entity_id
_entity_poly.type
_entity_poly.pdbx_seq_one_letter_code
_entity_poly.pdbx_strand_id
1 'polypeptide(L)'
;MRNSSGTLLSPEVDTGGGESDGFYLLKKDSQRRTTLSKVFSQDGSKICDLWLSKIRSKFLGETVLTAEHLMRVIQALKDFLTDQTKNTLHNTISNLRTEFCLDEGALNQLQLAIYLFQESVNEVLRLHPIKPHWMFALDNLVRQCAEAALSVIAPDLGDHLASTVNSQKSSKSTNSFDMRDQILQLKEENNRLTQEFLVSQKQYQVLLKDLIDQTQLQGQALRQVLANLPRPAIQEELEPDPKLAQWLEGLGLHRTTREIFLSQGFTLEEVLHDIQREDLQRIGLKVGSEFKIWVAISQYRSAPAICNGTSTPTY
;
A
#
# COMPACT_ATOMS: atom_id res chain seq x y z
N MET A 1 -44.98 1.41 -19.25
CA MET A 1 -43.54 1.13 -19.42
C MET A 1 -43.41 0.16 -20.58
N ARG A 2 -42.86 0.58 -21.72
CA ARG A 2 -42.64 -0.28 -22.90
C ARG A 2 -41.14 -0.59 -22.99
N ASN A 3 -40.75 -1.80 -22.59
CA ASN A 3 -39.44 -2.35 -22.87
C ASN A 3 -39.34 -2.65 -24.37
N SER A 4 -38.70 -1.75 -25.11
CA SER A 4 -38.30 -2.01 -26.50
C SER A 4 -36.98 -2.77 -26.49
N SER A 5 -37.04 -4.09 -26.26
CA SER A 5 -35.92 -5.00 -26.49
C SER A 5 -35.74 -5.18 -28.00
N GLY A 6 -35.11 -4.19 -28.65
CA GLY A 6 -34.67 -4.32 -30.03
C GLY A 6 -33.39 -5.14 -30.08
N THR A 7 -33.49 -6.40 -30.51
CA THR A 7 -32.34 -7.28 -30.73
C THR A 7 -31.28 -6.57 -31.58
N LEU A 8 -30.09 -6.34 -31.01
CA LEU A 8 -28.96 -5.74 -31.73
C LEU A 8 -28.42 -6.74 -32.76
N LEU A 9 -28.86 -6.60 -34.01
CA LEU A 9 -28.38 -7.39 -35.14
C LEU A 9 -27.38 -6.58 -35.97
N SER A 10 -26.39 -7.28 -36.55
CA SER A 10 -25.48 -6.68 -37.53
C SER A 10 -26.26 -6.30 -38.80
N PRO A 11 -26.01 -5.11 -39.37
CA PRO A 11 -26.58 -4.71 -40.67
C PRO A 11 -26.20 -5.65 -41.82
N GLU A 12 -27.06 -5.74 -42.84
CA GLU A 12 -26.81 -6.52 -44.05
C GLU A 12 -25.68 -5.93 -44.90
N VAL A 13 -24.92 -6.81 -45.57
CA VAL A 13 -23.80 -6.43 -46.44
C VAL A 13 -24.37 -6.14 -47.83
N ASP A 14 -24.46 -4.86 -48.19
CA ASP A 14 -24.89 -4.42 -49.51
C ASP A 14 -23.75 -4.63 -50.52
N THR A 15 -23.91 -5.57 -51.45
CA THR A 15 -22.95 -5.89 -52.51
C THR A 15 -23.35 -5.17 -53.81
N GLY A 16 -23.38 -3.83 -53.78
CA GLY A 16 -23.76 -3.01 -54.93
C GLY A 16 -22.79 -1.87 -55.21
N GLY A 17 -22.07 -1.96 -56.35
CA GLY A 17 -21.67 -0.86 -57.23
C GLY A 17 -20.87 0.35 -56.69
N GLY A 18 -19.58 0.42 -57.03
CA GLY A 18 -19.03 1.50 -57.85
C GLY A 18 -18.95 2.96 -57.36
N GLU A 19 -19.19 3.30 -56.09
CA GLU A 19 -19.09 4.68 -55.57
C GLU A 19 -17.92 4.89 -54.59
N SER A 20 -16.76 5.41 -55.04
CA SER A 20 -15.67 5.95 -54.21
C SER A 20 -15.33 5.16 -52.92
N ASP A 21 -14.31 4.30 -52.99
CA ASP A 21 -13.80 3.47 -51.88
C ASP A 21 -13.74 4.19 -50.50
N GLY A 22 -13.42 5.50 -50.49
CA GLY A 22 -13.45 6.33 -49.29
C GLY A 22 -14.85 6.56 -48.67
N PHE A 23 -15.88 6.75 -49.48
CA PHE A 23 -17.26 6.96 -49.00
C PHE A 23 -17.85 5.68 -48.39
N TYR A 24 -17.58 4.52 -48.99
CA TYR A 24 -17.98 3.23 -48.42
C TYR A 24 -17.30 2.93 -47.07
N LEU A 25 -16.02 3.28 -46.93
CA LEU A 25 -15.29 3.13 -45.66
C LEU A 25 -15.91 4.00 -44.56
N LEU A 26 -16.24 5.27 -44.86
CA LEU A 26 -16.88 6.18 -43.91
C LEU A 26 -18.29 5.72 -43.49
N LYS A 27 -19.08 5.17 -44.42
CA LYS A 27 -20.40 4.62 -44.12
C LYS A 27 -20.33 3.41 -43.18
N LYS A 28 -19.42 2.46 -43.44
CA LYS A 28 -19.19 1.29 -42.57
C LYS A 28 -18.65 1.69 -41.20
N ASP A 29 -17.78 2.68 -41.15
CA ASP A 29 -17.20 3.23 -39.93
C ASP A 29 -18.26 3.94 -39.05
N SER A 30 -19.11 4.77 -39.66
CA SER A 30 -20.28 5.37 -39.00
C SER A 30 -21.24 4.32 -38.42
N GLN A 31 -21.47 3.24 -39.17
CA GLN A 31 -22.35 2.15 -38.75
C GLN A 31 -21.78 1.37 -37.54
N ARG A 32 -20.45 1.17 -37.50
CA ARG A 32 -19.76 0.59 -36.34
C ARG A 32 -19.88 1.47 -35.10
N ARG A 33 -19.62 2.77 -35.24
CA ARG A 33 -19.78 3.75 -34.14
C ARG A 33 -21.20 3.80 -33.60
N THR A 34 -22.19 3.81 -34.49
CA THR A 34 -23.61 3.77 -34.10
C THR A 34 -23.96 2.49 -33.32
N THR A 35 -23.44 1.34 -33.76
CA THR A 35 -23.67 0.06 -33.09
C THR A 35 -23.06 0.04 -31.69
N LEU A 36 -21.80 0.48 -31.56
CA LEU A 36 -21.14 0.55 -30.25
C LEU A 36 -21.80 1.56 -29.30
N SER A 37 -22.22 2.72 -29.82
CA SER A 37 -22.97 3.74 -29.06
C SER A 37 -24.31 3.21 -28.53
N LYS A 38 -25.00 2.37 -29.31
CA LYS A 38 -26.21 1.66 -28.84
C LYS A 38 -25.91 0.68 -27.72
N VAL A 39 -24.83 -0.10 -27.81
CA VAL A 39 -24.40 -1.02 -26.75
C VAL A 39 -24.08 -0.26 -25.46
N PHE A 40 -23.35 0.85 -25.54
CA PHE A 40 -23.08 1.69 -24.36
C PHE A 40 -24.36 2.25 -23.71
N SER A 41 -25.39 2.52 -24.51
CA SER A 41 -26.68 3.01 -24.00
C SER A 41 -27.52 1.90 -23.37
N GLN A 42 -27.52 0.70 -23.94
CA GLN A 42 -28.36 -0.41 -23.50
C GLN A 42 -27.74 -1.21 -22.36
N ASP A 43 -26.44 -1.47 -22.44
CA ASP A 43 -25.71 -2.31 -21.50
C ASP A 43 -24.77 -1.52 -20.57
N GLY A 44 -24.86 -0.19 -20.56
CA GLY A 44 -23.97 0.67 -19.77
C GLY A 44 -23.84 0.24 -18.30
N SER A 45 -24.96 -0.04 -17.62
CA SER A 45 -24.97 -0.54 -16.24
C SER A 45 -24.22 -1.87 -16.11
N LYS A 46 -24.48 -2.81 -17.02
CA LYS A 46 -23.87 -4.14 -17.00
C LYS A 46 -22.36 -4.07 -17.28
N ILE A 47 -21.95 -3.18 -18.18
CA ILE A 47 -20.54 -2.88 -18.44
C ILE A 47 -19.91 -2.31 -17.18
N CYS A 48 -20.54 -1.34 -16.51
CA CYS A 48 -20.04 -0.76 -15.26
C CYS A 48 -19.90 -1.81 -14.15
N ASP A 49 -20.87 -2.68 -13.95
CA ASP A 49 -20.83 -3.71 -12.91
C ASP A 49 -19.69 -4.70 -13.14
N LEU A 50 -19.55 -5.19 -14.38
CA LEU A 50 -18.46 -6.09 -14.76
C LEU A 50 -17.10 -5.41 -14.65
N TRP A 51 -17.01 -4.17 -15.12
CA TRP A 51 -15.79 -3.39 -15.11
C TRP A 51 -15.33 -3.08 -13.69
N LEU A 52 -16.24 -2.65 -12.82
CA LEU A 52 -15.98 -2.42 -11.40
C LEU A 52 -15.57 -3.70 -10.68
N SER A 53 -16.19 -4.85 -11.00
CA SER A 53 -15.77 -6.15 -10.46
C SER A 53 -14.34 -6.50 -10.85
N LYS A 54 -13.93 -6.24 -12.10
CA LYS A 54 -12.54 -6.48 -12.55
C LYS A 54 -11.55 -5.55 -11.87
N ILE A 55 -11.91 -4.27 -11.69
CA ILE A 55 -11.09 -3.29 -10.96
C ILE A 55 -10.90 -3.75 -9.51
N ARG A 56 -11.98 -4.08 -8.80
CA ARG A 56 -11.92 -4.58 -7.42
C ARG A 56 -11.05 -5.84 -7.31
N SER A 57 -11.11 -6.74 -8.28
CA SER A 57 -10.22 -7.92 -8.31
C SER A 57 -8.74 -7.56 -8.39
N LYS A 58 -8.37 -6.43 -9.01
CA LYS A 58 -6.97 -5.98 -9.12
C LYS A 58 -6.48 -5.24 -7.88
N PHE A 59 -7.39 -4.59 -7.16
CA PHE A 59 -7.09 -3.82 -5.95
C PHE A 59 -7.62 -4.48 -4.66
N LEU A 60 -7.77 -5.81 -4.65
CA LEU A 60 -8.20 -6.59 -3.46
C LEU A 60 -9.51 -6.09 -2.81
N GLY A 61 -10.41 -5.51 -3.61
CA GLY A 61 -11.70 -4.96 -3.17
C GLY A 61 -11.68 -3.48 -2.82
N GLU A 62 -10.52 -2.87 -2.64
CA GLU A 62 -10.37 -1.45 -2.28
C GLU A 62 -10.28 -0.59 -3.54
N THR A 63 -11.32 0.21 -3.82
CA THR A 63 -11.25 1.17 -4.93
C THR A 63 -12.06 2.41 -4.63
N VAL A 64 -11.50 3.56 -5.02
CA VAL A 64 -12.16 4.88 -4.96
C VAL A 64 -13.14 5.05 -6.14
N LEU A 65 -12.99 4.23 -7.19
CA LEU A 65 -13.86 4.26 -8.35
C LEU A 65 -15.25 3.70 -8.02
N THR A 66 -16.27 4.42 -8.45
CA THR A 66 -17.68 4.05 -8.28
C THR A 66 -18.30 3.73 -9.64
N ALA A 67 -19.43 3.03 -9.65
CA ALA A 67 -20.18 2.79 -10.88
C ALA A 67 -20.56 4.11 -11.58
N GLU A 68 -20.80 5.18 -10.80
CA GLU A 68 -21.08 6.51 -11.33
C GLU A 68 -19.89 7.08 -12.11
N HIS A 69 -18.67 6.99 -11.56
CA HIS A 69 -17.44 7.42 -12.25
C HIS A 69 -17.28 6.67 -13.58
N LEU A 70 -17.48 5.35 -13.58
CA LEU A 70 -17.38 4.53 -14.80
C LEU A 70 -18.47 4.88 -15.83
N MET A 71 -19.69 5.16 -15.37
CA MET A 71 -20.80 5.54 -16.24
C MET A 71 -20.55 6.91 -16.91
N ARG A 72 -19.95 7.88 -16.20
CA ARG A 72 -19.51 9.16 -16.78
C ARG A 72 -18.48 8.93 -17.90
N VAL A 73 -17.52 8.02 -17.70
CA VAL A 73 -16.52 7.66 -18.74
C VAL A 73 -17.20 7.03 -19.96
N ILE A 74 -18.09 6.06 -19.77
CA ILE A 74 -18.84 5.42 -20.88
C ILE A 74 -19.66 6.46 -21.64
N GLN A 75 -20.32 7.38 -20.94
CA GLN A 75 -21.11 8.44 -21.56
C GLN A 75 -20.22 9.37 -22.39
N ALA A 76 -19.06 9.78 -21.87
CA ALA A 76 -18.10 10.59 -22.61
C ALA A 76 -17.53 9.87 -23.85
N LEU A 77 -17.26 8.56 -23.75
CA LEU A 77 -16.83 7.74 -24.88
C LEU A 77 -17.95 7.56 -25.92
N LYS A 78 -19.20 7.45 -25.49
CA LYS A 78 -20.37 7.40 -26.38
C LYS A 78 -20.50 8.70 -27.18
N ASP A 79 -20.31 9.83 -26.54
CA ASP A 79 -20.38 11.14 -27.19
C ASP A 79 -19.20 11.32 -28.15
N PHE A 80 -18.01 10.84 -27.77
CA PHE A 80 -16.85 10.76 -28.67
C PHE A 80 -17.12 9.88 -29.91
N LEU A 81 -17.83 8.76 -29.76
CA LEU A 81 -18.23 7.91 -30.88
C LEU A 81 -19.28 8.56 -31.80
N THR A 82 -20.14 9.42 -31.26
CA THR A 82 -21.24 10.00 -32.02
C THR A 82 -20.81 11.26 -32.76
N ASP A 83 -20.11 12.16 -32.06
CA ASP A 83 -19.79 13.50 -32.57
C ASP A 83 -18.31 13.67 -32.93
N GLN A 84 -17.45 12.68 -32.62
CA GLN A 84 -15.99 12.71 -32.81
C GLN A 84 -15.27 13.89 -32.13
N THR A 85 -16.00 14.68 -31.34
CA THR A 85 -15.44 15.80 -30.60
C THR A 85 -14.65 15.30 -29.40
N LYS A 86 -13.33 15.45 -29.47
CA LYS A 86 -12.43 15.15 -28.34
C LYS A 86 -12.69 16.03 -27.11
N ASN A 87 -13.36 17.17 -27.28
CA ASN A 87 -13.58 18.16 -26.21
C ASN A 87 -14.44 17.62 -25.07
N THR A 88 -15.56 16.92 -25.37
CA THR A 88 -16.44 16.36 -24.33
C THR A 88 -15.74 15.25 -23.54
N LEU A 89 -14.98 14.42 -24.25
CA LEU A 89 -14.14 13.40 -23.64
C LEU A 89 -13.05 14.02 -22.76
N HIS A 90 -12.35 15.02 -23.29
CA HIS A 90 -11.30 15.74 -22.58
C HIS A 90 -11.82 16.40 -21.31
N ASN A 91 -12.93 17.14 -21.40
CA ASN A 91 -13.53 17.82 -20.26
C ASN A 91 -13.98 16.83 -19.18
N THR A 92 -14.65 15.75 -19.55
CA THR A 92 -15.16 14.76 -18.58
C THR A 92 -14.02 14.04 -17.87
N ILE A 93 -13.00 13.60 -18.61
CA ILE A 93 -11.85 12.90 -18.06
C ILE A 93 -10.95 13.85 -17.26
N SER A 94 -10.80 15.10 -17.69
CA SER A 94 -10.09 16.14 -16.93
C SER A 94 -10.80 16.45 -15.61
N ASN A 95 -12.13 16.55 -15.61
CA ASN A 95 -12.91 16.75 -14.39
C ASN A 95 -12.75 15.58 -13.40
N LEU A 96 -12.80 14.34 -13.91
CA LEU A 96 -12.51 13.16 -13.08
C LEU A 96 -11.08 13.21 -12.53
N ARG A 97 -10.09 13.58 -13.35
CA ARG A 97 -8.71 13.77 -12.90
C ARG A 97 -8.60 14.83 -11.78
N THR A 98 -9.32 15.95 -11.89
CA THR A 98 -9.36 16.98 -10.83
C THR A 98 -10.02 16.46 -9.56
N GLU A 99 -11.12 15.71 -9.66
CA GLU A 99 -11.82 15.07 -8.54
C GLU A 99 -10.88 14.11 -7.76
N PHE A 100 -9.96 13.44 -8.46
CA PHE A 100 -8.98 12.52 -7.89
C PHE A 100 -7.60 13.15 -7.61
N CYS A 101 -7.38 14.44 -7.87
CA CYS A 101 -6.04 15.07 -7.85
C CYS A 101 -5.39 15.14 -6.45
N LEU A 102 -6.14 14.79 -5.40
CA LEU A 102 -5.64 14.74 -4.02
C LEU A 102 -5.10 13.35 -3.63
N ASP A 103 -5.21 12.35 -4.50
CA ASP A 103 -4.78 10.96 -4.24
C ASP A 103 -4.08 10.34 -5.47
N GLU A 104 -2.74 10.24 -5.43
CA GLU A 104 -1.91 9.56 -6.43
C GLU A 104 -2.36 8.11 -6.67
N GLY A 105 -2.95 7.44 -5.68
CA GLY A 105 -3.52 6.10 -5.82
C GLY A 105 -4.76 6.07 -6.71
N ALA A 106 -5.61 7.09 -6.63
CA ALA A 106 -6.86 7.16 -7.39
C ALA A 106 -6.62 7.37 -8.89
N LEU A 107 -5.61 8.14 -9.28
CA LEU A 107 -5.23 8.32 -10.69
C LEU A 107 -4.70 7.01 -11.30
N ASN A 108 -3.87 6.27 -10.56
CA ASN A 108 -3.37 4.97 -10.98
C ASN A 108 -4.50 3.94 -11.11
N GLN A 109 -5.49 3.97 -10.20
CA GLN A 109 -6.69 3.15 -10.32
C GLN A 109 -7.50 3.49 -11.57
N LEU A 110 -7.66 4.78 -11.90
CA LEU A 110 -8.35 5.23 -13.11
C LEU A 110 -7.61 4.80 -14.39
N GLN A 111 -6.29 4.91 -14.45
CA GLN A 111 -5.50 4.41 -15.57
C GLN A 111 -5.67 2.90 -15.76
N LEU A 112 -5.53 2.11 -14.70
CA LEU A 112 -5.76 0.66 -14.73
C LEU A 112 -7.19 0.33 -15.16
N ALA A 113 -8.18 1.09 -14.68
CA ALA A 113 -9.56 0.94 -15.10
C ALA A 113 -9.70 1.10 -16.61
N ILE A 114 -9.12 2.13 -17.22
CA ILE A 114 -9.18 2.31 -18.69
C ILE A 114 -8.53 1.13 -19.44
N TYR A 115 -7.47 0.50 -18.93
CA TYR A 115 -6.93 -0.72 -19.53
C TYR A 115 -7.91 -1.91 -19.46
N LEU A 116 -8.63 -2.06 -18.35
CA LEU A 116 -9.64 -3.11 -18.16
C LEU A 116 -10.95 -2.85 -18.91
N PHE A 117 -11.15 -1.63 -19.41
CA PHE A 117 -12.36 -1.23 -20.13
C PHE A 117 -12.60 -2.10 -21.36
N GLN A 118 -11.54 -2.32 -22.17
CA GLN A 118 -11.66 -3.06 -23.42
C GLN A 118 -12.14 -4.50 -23.18
N GLU A 119 -11.55 -5.19 -22.20
CA GLU A 119 -11.98 -6.55 -21.84
C GLU A 119 -13.42 -6.59 -21.35
N SER A 120 -13.82 -5.62 -20.52
CA SER A 120 -15.17 -5.53 -19.94
C SER A 120 -16.23 -5.31 -21.02
N VAL A 121 -15.99 -4.38 -21.95
CA VAL A 121 -16.91 -4.12 -23.06
C VAL A 121 -16.98 -5.31 -24.01
N ASN A 122 -15.84 -5.91 -24.36
CA ASN A 122 -15.81 -7.07 -25.26
C ASN A 122 -16.56 -8.27 -24.70
N GLU A 123 -16.46 -8.50 -23.39
CA GLU A 123 -17.19 -9.57 -22.73
C GLU A 123 -18.71 -9.35 -22.82
N VAL A 124 -19.18 -8.10 -22.65
CA VAL A 124 -20.59 -7.75 -22.86
C VAL A 124 -20.99 -7.84 -24.33
N LEU A 125 -20.15 -7.39 -25.27
CA LEU A 125 -20.41 -7.49 -26.71
C LEU A 125 -20.58 -8.95 -27.17
N ARG A 126 -19.84 -9.90 -26.58
CA ARG A 126 -19.97 -11.34 -26.88
C ARG A 126 -21.30 -11.94 -26.44
N LEU A 127 -22.07 -11.26 -25.59
CA LEU A 127 -23.41 -11.69 -25.19
C LEU A 127 -24.47 -11.38 -26.26
N HIS A 128 -24.10 -10.59 -27.28
CA HIS A 128 -24.94 -10.28 -28.42
C HIS A 128 -24.59 -11.16 -29.63
N PRO A 129 -25.55 -11.45 -30.52
CA PRO A 129 -25.33 -12.24 -31.73
C PRO A 129 -24.60 -11.43 -32.82
N ILE A 130 -23.38 -10.97 -32.53
CA ILE A 130 -22.55 -10.16 -33.43
C ILE A 130 -21.63 -11.08 -34.24
N LYS A 131 -21.58 -10.87 -35.56
CA LYS A 131 -20.72 -11.67 -36.45
C LYS A 131 -19.23 -11.45 -36.14
N PRO A 132 -18.33 -12.44 -36.33
CA PRO A 132 -16.91 -12.33 -35.96
C PRO A 132 -16.19 -11.11 -36.55
N HIS A 133 -16.40 -10.80 -37.83
CA HIS A 133 -15.77 -9.63 -38.47
C HIS A 133 -16.25 -8.29 -37.88
N TRP A 134 -17.49 -8.21 -37.38
CA TRP A 134 -18.00 -7.05 -36.65
C TRP A 134 -17.39 -6.99 -35.26
N MET A 135 -17.25 -8.13 -34.56
CA MET A 135 -16.57 -8.18 -33.26
C MET A 135 -15.14 -7.66 -33.35
N PHE A 136 -14.37 -8.03 -34.38
CA PHE A 136 -13.02 -7.47 -34.60
C PHE A 136 -13.03 -5.95 -34.83
N ALA A 137 -13.99 -5.46 -35.62
CA ALA A 137 -14.10 -4.04 -35.89
C ALA A 137 -14.53 -3.23 -34.67
N LEU A 138 -15.43 -3.77 -33.85
CA LEU A 138 -15.89 -3.15 -32.60
C LEU A 138 -14.79 -3.22 -31.53
N ASP A 139 -14.05 -4.33 -31.40
CA ASP A 139 -12.89 -4.43 -30.51
C ASP A 139 -11.86 -3.33 -30.83
N ASN A 140 -11.53 -3.16 -32.12
CA ASN A 140 -10.62 -2.10 -32.54
C ASN A 140 -11.16 -0.69 -32.23
N LEU A 141 -12.48 -0.48 -32.28
CA LEU A 141 -13.11 0.79 -31.96
C LEU A 141 -13.12 1.06 -30.45
N VAL A 142 -13.35 0.03 -29.63
CA VAL A 142 -13.24 0.08 -28.17
C VAL A 142 -11.79 0.39 -27.75
N ARG A 143 -10.80 -0.20 -28.44
CA ARG A 143 -9.39 0.11 -28.24
C ARG A 143 -9.08 1.58 -28.51
N GLN A 144 -9.55 2.13 -29.63
CA GLN A 144 -9.39 3.55 -29.95
C GLN A 144 -10.06 4.47 -28.90
N CYS A 145 -11.20 4.06 -28.35
CA CYS A 145 -11.85 4.78 -27.25
C CYS A 145 -10.97 4.79 -25.99
N ALA A 146 -10.40 3.64 -25.62
CA ALA A 146 -9.50 3.54 -24.48
C ALA A 146 -8.22 4.38 -24.66
N GLU A 147 -7.61 4.35 -25.86
CA GLU A 147 -6.45 5.17 -26.20
C GLU A 147 -6.75 6.67 -26.14
N ALA A 148 -7.90 7.09 -26.65
CA ALA A 148 -8.34 8.48 -26.58
C ALA A 148 -8.54 8.95 -25.13
N ALA A 149 -9.12 8.11 -24.26
CA ALA A 149 -9.25 8.41 -22.84
C ALA A 149 -7.87 8.46 -22.15
N LEU A 150 -6.99 7.49 -22.44
CA LEU A 150 -5.65 7.42 -21.84
C LEU A 150 -4.78 8.61 -22.23
N SER A 151 -4.88 9.10 -23.46
CA SER A 151 -4.19 10.31 -23.92
C SER A 151 -4.57 11.56 -23.12
N VAL A 152 -5.79 11.61 -22.55
CA VAL A 152 -6.21 12.71 -21.67
C VAL A 152 -5.71 12.50 -20.24
N ILE A 153 -5.70 11.25 -19.75
CA ILE A 153 -5.27 10.91 -18.38
C ILE A 153 -3.75 11.06 -18.23
N ALA A 154 -2.98 10.63 -19.23
CA ALA A 154 -1.52 10.59 -19.25
C ALA A 154 -0.97 11.11 -20.59
N PRO A 155 -0.97 12.45 -20.81
CA PRO A 155 -0.50 13.04 -22.06
C PRO A 155 0.96 12.66 -22.41
N ASP A 156 1.82 12.45 -21.42
CA ASP A 156 3.24 12.09 -21.63
C ASP A 156 3.48 10.61 -22.01
N LEU A 157 2.49 9.73 -21.82
CA LEU A 157 2.56 8.30 -22.20
C LEU A 157 1.88 8.01 -23.55
N GLY A 158 0.96 8.87 -23.99
CA GLY A 158 0.13 8.66 -25.19
C GLY A 158 0.87 8.88 -26.51
N ASP A 159 1.82 9.82 -26.55
CA ASP A 159 2.55 10.18 -27.78
C ASP A 159 3.49 9.06 -28.26
N HIS A 160 3.94 8.20 -27.35
CA HIS A 160 4.79 7.05 -27.68
C HIS A 160 4.00 5.85 -28.25
N LEU A 161 2.70 5.74 -28.00
CA LEU A 161 1.85 4.63 -28.49
C LEU A 161 1.10 4.99 -29.77
N ALA A 162 0.68 6.25 -29.94
CA ALA A 162 -0.08 6.70 -31.12
C ALA A 162 0.73 6.67 -32.43
N SER A 163 2.08 6.70 -32.35
CA SER A 163 2.96 6.69 -33.52
C SER A 163 3.08 5.32 -34.23
N THR A 164 2.55 4.24 -33.62
CA THR A 164 2.59 2.87 -34.15
C THR A 164 1.38 2.48 -35.01
N VAL A 165 0.22 3.16 -34.90
CA VAL A 165 -1.03 2.63 -35.50
C VAL A 165 -1.46 3.33 -36.79
N ASN A 166 -0.85 4.47 -37.17
CA ASN A 166 -1.34 5.27 -38.29
C ASN A 166 -0.32 5.49 -39.45
N SER A 167 0.33 4.43 -39.93
CA SER A 167 1.07 4.50 -41.21
C SER A 167 0.72 3.35 -42.13
N GLN A 168 -0.45 3.45 -42.77
CA GLN A 168 -0.55 2.95 -44.13
C GLN A 168 -0.02 4.03 -45.09
N LYS A 169 1.02 3.63 -45.83
CA LYS A 169 1.72 4.29 -46.93
C LYS A 169 2.81 5.32 -46.59
N SER A 170 4.02 4.82 -46.80
CA SER A 170 5.29 5.48 -47.14
C SER A 170 6.31 5.66 -46.00
N SER A 171 7.48 5.04 -46.22
CA SER A 171 8.79 5.25 -45.59
C SER A 171 8.93 5.14 -44.06
N LYS A 172 8.85 3.93 -43.48
CA LYS A 172 9.43 3.64 -42.15
C LYS A 172 9.90 2.18 -42.05
N SER A 173 11.13 1.92 -42.50
CA SER A 173 11.84 0.66 -42.20
C SER A 173 13.06 0.87 -41.30
N THR A 174 13.44 2.13 -41.01
CA THR A 174 14.60 2.45 -40.17
C THR A 174 14.18 2.74 -38.72
N ASN A 175 13.26 3.70 -38.48
CA ASN A 175 12.92 4.15 -37.13
C ASN A 175 12.20 3.11 -36.24
N SER A 176 11.49 2.12 -36.81
CA SER A 176 10.83 1.07 -36.03
C SER A 176 11.81 0.02 -35.50
N PHE A 177 12.97 -0.12 -36.15
CA PHE A 177 14.04 -1.02 -35.73
C PHE A 177 14.83 -0.35 -34.60
N ASP A 178 15.19 0.94 -34.78
CA ASP A 178 15.89 1.75 -33.78
C ASP A 178 15.15 1.81 -32.42
N MET A 179 13.82 1.92 -32.43
CA MET A 179 13.03 1.96 -31.19
C MET A 179 12.96 0.60 -30.48
N ARG A 180 12.93 -0.52 -31.24
CA ARG A 180 13.03 -1.86 -30.63
C ARG A 180 14.38 -2.08 -29.98
N ASP A 181 15.44 -1.64 -30.64
CA ASP A 181 16.80 -1.73 -30.11
C ASP A 181 16.97 -0.85 -28.87
N GLN A 182 16.39 0.35 -28.86
CA GLN A 182 16.39 1.21 -27.68
C GLN A 182 15.61 0.60 -26.49
N ILE A 183 14.49 -0.09 -26.75
CA ILE A 183 13.76 -0.82 -25.71
C ILE A 183 14.58 -2.00 -25.17
N LEU A 184 15.31 -2.70 -26.02
CA LEU A 184 16.21 -3.79 -25.59
C LEU A 184 17.38 -3.24 -24.77
N GLN A 185 18.00 -2.14 -25.20
CA GLN A 185 19.06 -1.45 -24.45
C GLN A 185 18.57 -0.96 -23.09
N LEU A 186 17.39 -0.33 -23.03
CA LEU A 186 16.81 0.11 -21.75
C LEU A 186 16.48 -1.06 -20.83
N LYS A 187 16.02 -2.19 -21.36
CA LYS A 187 15.80 -3.39 -20.56
C LYS A 187 17.10 -3.97 -20.00
N GLU A 188 18.15 -3.97 -20.81
CA GLU A 188 19.46 -4.45 -20.40
C GLU A 188 20.11 -3.52 -19.38
N GLU A 189 20.04 -2.20 -19.59
CA GLU A 189 20.43 -1.18 -18.62
C GLU A 189 19.65 -1.32 -17.30
N ASN A 190 18.34 -1.50 -17.35
CA ASN A 190 17.51 -1.65 -16.15
C ASN A 190 17.87 -2.93 -15.37
N ASN A 191 18.13 -4.03 -16.09
CA ASN A 191 18.62 -5.27 -15.46
C ASN A 191 20.02 -5.06 -14.85
N ARG A 192 20.93 -4.39 -15.56
CA ARG A 192 22.27 -4.04 -15.04
C ARG A 192 22.17 -3.19 -13.77
N LEU A 193 21.37 -2.12 -13.79
CA LEU A 193 21.12 -1.26 -12.63
C LEU A 193 20.50 -2.03 -11.46
N THR A 194 19.59 -2.96 -11.75
CA THR A 194 19.01 -3.84 -10.72
C THR A 194 20.08 -4.73 -10.08
N GLN A 195 21.00 -5.30 -10.88
CA GLN A 195 22.12 -6.09 -10.36
C GLN A 195 23.08 -5.22 -9.54
N GLU A 196 23.43 -4.03 -10.02
CA GLU A 196 24.29 -3.08 -9.30
C GLU A 196 23.68 -2.67 -7.96
N PHE A 197 22.36 -2.40 -7.94
CA PHE A 197 21.63 -2.12 -6.71
C PHE A 197 21.66 -3.31 -5.74
N LEU A 198 21.42 -4.54 -6.22
CA LEU A 198 21.50 -5.75 -5.39
C LEU A 198 22.90 -5.98 -4.83
N VAL A 199 23.95 -5.75 -5.63
CA VAL A 199 25.34 -5.85 -5.17
C VAL A 199 25.65 -4.79 -4.12
N SER A 200 25.26 -3.54 -4.37
CA SER A 200 25.44 -2.43 -3.42
C SER A 200 24.70 -2.70 -2.11
N GLN A 201 23.46 -3.16 -2.17
CA GLN A 201 22.67 -3.55 -0.99
C GLN A 201 23.38 -4.64 -0.17
N LYS A 202 23.90 -5.68 -0.83
CA LYS A 202 24.65 -6.75 -0.15
C LYS A 202 25.93 -6.24 0.49
N GLN A 203 26.65 -5.34 -0.18
CA GLN A 203 27.85 -4.71 0.40
C GLN A 203 27.53 -3.91 1.65
N TYR A 204 26.47 -3.09 1.63
CA TYR A 204 26.00 -2.37 2.81
C TYR A 204 25.60 -3.32 3.94
N GLN A 205 24.91 -4.42 3.63
CA GLN A 205 24.52 -5.41 4.64
C GLN A 205 25.74 -6.05 5.32
N VAL A 206 26.79 -6.36 4.55
CA VAL A 206 28.05 -6.90 5.10
C VAL A 206 28.73 -5.87 6.00
N LEU A 207 28.84 -4.61 5.56
CA LEU A 207 29.46 -3.55 6.37
C LEU A 207 28.72 -3.30 7.69
N LEU A 208 27.38 -3.31 7.65
CA LEU A 208 26.56 -3.19 8.86
C LEU A 208 26.82 -4.35 9.83
N LYS A 209 26.93 -5.58 9.30
CA LYS A 209 27.24 -6.76 10.11
C LYS A 209 28.62 -6.64 10.75
N ASP A 210 29.64 -6.27 9.99
CA ASP A 210 31.00 -6.09 10.50
C ASP A 210 31.06 -5.01 11.60
N LEU A 211 30.32 -3.91 11.43
CA LEU A 211 30.25 -2.85 12.44
C LEU A 211 29.57 -3.34 13.74
N ILE A 212 28.50 -4.13 13.62
CA ILE A 212 27.83 -4.75 14.78
C ILE A 212 28.81 -5.72 15.48
N ASP A 213 29.50 -6.57 14.74
CA ASP A 213 30.44 -7.53 15.31
C ASP A 213 31.62 -6.81 16.00
N GLN A 214 32.15 -5.74 15.40
CA GLN A 214 33.19 -4.91 16.02
C GLN A 214 32.73 -4.21 17.30
N THR A 215 31.53 -3.62 17.29
CA THR A 215 31.00 -2.94 18.48
C THR A 215 30.73 -3.91 19.62
N GLN A 216 30.27 -5.14 19.32
CA GLN A 216 30.13 -6.20 20.32
C GLN A 216 31.49 -6.62 20.90
N LEU A 217 32.51 -6.79 20.06
CA LEU A 217 33.87 -7.13 20.51
C LEU A 217 34.47 -6.02 21.39
N GLN A 218 34.33 -4.75 20.99
CA GLN A 218 34.75 -3.62 21.82
C GLN A 218 34.02 -3.60 23.16
N GLY A 219 32.70 -3.86 23.16
CA GLY A 219 31.91 -3.98 24.37
C GLY A 219 32.39 -5.11 25.29
N GLN A 220 32.76 -6.26 24.73
CA GLN A 220 33.33 -7.38 25.50
C GLN A 220 34.71 -7.03 26.06
N ALA A 221 35.58 -6.41 25.27
CA ALA A 221 36.90 -5.97 25.71
C ALA A 221 36.80 -4.95 26.85
N LEU A 222 35.90 -3.96 26.73
CA LEU A 222 35.62 -2.99 27.79
C LEU A 222 35.12 -3.67 29.07
N ARG A 223 34.18 -4.63 28.97
CA ARG A 223 33.72 -5.41 30.13
C ARG A 223 34.86 -6.18 30.78
N GLN A 224 35.77 -6.74 30.00
CA GLN A 224 36.92 -7.49 30.51
C GLN A 224 37.92 -6.57 31.21
N VAL A 225 38.18 -5.37 30.67
CA VAL A 225 38.99 -4.35 31.33
C VAL A 225 38.34 -3.91 32.64
N LEU A 226 37.03 -3.65 32.63
CA LEU A 226 36.27 -3.29 33.84
C LEU A 226 36.29 -4.41 34.90
N ALA A 227 36.25 -5.67 34.48
CA ALA A 227 36.33 -6.82 35.39
C ALA A 227 37.73 -6.99 36.01
N ASN A 228 38.79 -6.57 35.30
CA ASN A 228 40.18 -6.69 35.73
C ASN A 228 40.69 -5.46 36.49
N LEU A 229 39.95 -4.35 36.48
CA LEU A 229 40.28 -3.19 37.31
C LEU A 229 40.14 -3.58 38.79
N PRO A 230 41.13 -3.27 39.64
CA PRO A 230 40.99 -3.45 41.07
C PRO A 230 39.80 -2.62 41.53
N ARG A 231 38.78 -3.30 42.05
CA ARG A 231 37.59 -2.64 42.59
C ARG A 231 38.06 -1.70 43.69
N PRO A 232 37.81 -0.38 43.63
CA PRO A 232 38.18 0.50 44.72
C PRO A 232 37.49 -0.01 45.97
N ALA A 233 38.27 -0.32 47.00
CA ALA A 233 37.81 -0.77 48.31
C ALA A 233 37.21 0.39 49.11
N ILE A 234 36.28 1.13 48.51
CA ILE A 234 35.35 1.96 49.27
C ILE A 234 34.22 1.02 49.64
N GLN A 235 34.49 0.12 50.59
CA GLN A 235 33.42 -0.44 51.42
C GLN A 235 33.01 0.71 52.33
N GLU A 236 32.05 1.50 51.85
CA GLU A 236 31.29 2.35 52.76
C GLU A 236 30.60 1.36 53.70
N GLU A 237 31.11 1.26 54.93
CA GLU A 237 30.65 0.35 55.98
C GLU A 237 29.29 0.87 56.45
N LEU A 238 28.29 0.70 55.58
CA LEU A 238 26.92 1.12 55.81
C LEU A 238 26.31 0.12 56.79
N GLU A 239 26.18 0.55 58.05
CA GLU A 239 25.42 -0.18 59.06
C GLU A 239 23.98 -0.41 58.56
N PRO A 240 23.55 -1.68 58.39
CA PRO A 240 22.22 -1.98 57.88
C PRO A 240 21.12 -1.46 58.80
N ASP A 241 20.06 -0.86 58.25
CA ASP A 241 18.91 -0.45 59.06
C ASP A 241 18.24 -1.69 59.71
N PRO A 242 18.21 -1.79 61.05
CA PRO A 242 17.65 -2.94 61.74
C PRO A 242 16.14 -3.11 61.48
N LYS A 243 15.41 -2.01 61.21
CA LYS A 243 13.98 -2.07 60.89
C LYS A 243 13.75 -2.68 59.52
N LEU A 244 14.57 -2.30 58.54
CA LEU A 244 14.53 -2.88 57.21
C LEU A 244 14.89 -4.38 57.25
N ALA A 245 15.90 -4.76 58.03
CA ALA A 245 16.29 -6.15 58.18
C ALA A 245 15.15 -7.02 58.75
N GLN A 246 14.45 -6.52 59.77
CA GLN A 246 13.29 -7.19 60.36
C GLN A 246 12.10 -7.27 59.39
N TRP A 247 11.83 -6.19 58.65
CA TRP A 247 10.75 -6.16 57.66
C TRP A 247 11.00 -7.18 56.54
N LEU A 248 12.22 -7.23 56.00
CA LEU A 248 12.61 -8.21 54.97
C LEU A 248 12.56 -9.66 55.47
N GLU A 249 12.84 -9.89 56.76
CA GLU A 249 12.65 -11.20 57.40
C GLU A 249 11.18 -11.62 57.41
N GLY A 250 10.27 -10.69 57.76
CA GLY A 250 8.82 -10.91 57.74
C GLY A 250 8.25 -11.26 56.37
N LEU A 251 8.92 -10.85 55.28
CA LEU A 251 8.55 -11.22 53.90
C LEU A 251 8.97 -12.65 53.49
N GLY A 252 9.69 -13.37 54.35
CA GLY A 252 10.17 -14.72 54.07
C GLY A 252 11.18 -14.77 52.93
N LEU A 253 12.09 -13.79 52.86
CA LEU A 253 13.16 -13.73 51.88
C LEU A 253 14.38 -14.55 52.34
N HIS A 254 15.04 -15.22 51.39
CA HIS A 254 16.28 -15.97 51.68
C HIS A 254 17.35 -15.04 52.25
N ARG A 255 18.14 -15.52 53.22
CA ARG A 255 19.18 -14.74 53.92
C ARG A 255 20.08 -13.98 52.94
N THR A 256 20.62 -14.66 51.94
CA THR A 256 21.50 -14.03 50.91
C THR A 256 20.81 -12.91 50.15
N THR A 257 19.51 -13.01 49.87
CA THR A 257 18.75 -11.93 49.21
C THR A 257 18.57 -10.73 50.14
N ARG A 258 18.34 -10.98 51.44
CA ARG A 258 18.28 -9.91 52.45
C ARG A 258 19.62 -9.20 52.57
N GLU A 259 20.73 -9.94 52.63
CA GLU A 259 22.09 -9.38 52.70
C GLU A 259 22.42 -8.51 51.48
N ILE A 260 22.10 -8.96 50.26
CA ILE A 260 22.32 -8.17 49.02
C ILE A 260 21.50 -6.88 49.02
N PHE A 261 20.28 -6.90 49.56
CA PHE A 261 19.42 -5.72 49.62
C PHE A 261 19.87 -4.74 50.70
N LEU A 262 20.23 -5.26 51.88
CA LEU A 262 20.74 -4.46 53.00
C LEU A 262 22.09 -3.82 52.68
N SER A 263 22.93 -4.46 51.87
CA SER A 263 24.19 -3.88 51.41
C SER A 263 24.03 -2.68 50.47
N GLN A 264 22.79 -2.35 50.06
CA GLN A 264 22.51 -1.15 49.26
C GLN A 264 22.36 0.11 50.11
N GLY A 265 22.31 -0.02 51.45
CA GLY A 265 22.29 1.14 52.35
C GLY A 265 20.94 1.85 52.49
N PHE A 266 19.85 1.26 52.01
CA PHE A 266 18.52 1.83 52.16
C PHE A 266 18.00 1.74 53.59
N THR A 267 17.22 2.74 54.00
CA THR A 267 16.36 2.68 55.18
C THR A 267 14.99 2.12 54.86
N LEU A 268 14.26 1.62 55.85
CA LEU A 268 12.89 1.14 55.65
C LEU A 268 11.97 2.21 55.07
N GLU A 269 12.13 3.46 55.48
CA GLU A 269 11.28 4.56 55.02
C GLU A 269 11.47 4.87 53.53
N GLU A 270 12.72 4.91 53.06
CA GLU A 270 13.04 5.11 51.64
C GLU A 270 12.49 3.95 50.80
N VAL A 271 12.59 2.72 51.31
CA VAL A 271 12.04 1.53 50.62
C VAL A 271 10.52 1.62 50.49
N LEU A 272 9.84 2.03 51.55
CA LEU A 272 8.38 2.07 51.58
C LEU A 272 7.79 3.28 50.84
N HIS A 273 8.47 4.43 50.82
CA HIS A 273 7.94 5.68 50.29
C HIS A 273 8.51 6.07 48.92
N ASP A 274 9.80 5.84 48.69
CA ASP A 274 10.52 6.46 47.56
C ASP A 274 10.96 5.45 46.48
N ILE A 275 11.28 4.21 46.84
CA ILE A 275 11.76 3.21 45.87
C ILE A 275 10.75 2.98 44.74
N GLN A 276 11.26 2.99 43.50
CA GLN A 276 10.50 2.64 42.29
C GLN A 276 10.81 1.21 41.83
N ARG A 277 10.02 0.70 40.89
CA ARG A 277 10.15 -0.68 40.41
C ARG A 277 11.48 -0.89 39.68
N GLU A 278 11.92 0.14 38.97
CA GLU A 278 13.18 0.18 38.23
C GLU A 278 14.39 0.11 39.17
N ASP A 279 14.27 0.67 40.38
CA ASP A 279 15.35 0.62 41.38
C ASP A 279 15.52 -0.79 41.94
N LEU A 280 14.42 -1.51 42.18
CA LEU A 280 14.48 -2.93 42.58
C LEU A 280 15.15 -3.81 41.51
N GLN A 281 14.93 -3.52 40.23
CA GLN A 281 15.55 -4.25 39.13
C GLN A 281 17.07 -4.03 39.07
N ARG A 282 17.53 -2.82 39.39
CA ARG A 282 18.96 -2.48 39.40
C ARG A 282 19.74 -3.20 40.50
N ILE A 283 19.08 -3.60 41.59
CA ILE A 283 19.69 -4.37 42.68
C ILE A 283 20.04 -5.81 42.23
N GLY A 284 19.41 -6.31 41.16
CA GLY A 284 19.74 -7.62 40.58
C GLY A 284 19.25 -8.81 41.41
N LEU A 285 18.13 -8.66 42.13
CA LEU A 285 17.50 -9.75 42.87
C LEU A 285 16.86 -10.78 41.92
N LYS A 286 16.65 -12.00 42.42
CA LYS A 286 15.79 -12.96 41.72
C LYS A 286 14.38 -12.37 41.59
N VAL A 287 13.77 -12.51 40.40
CA VAL A 287 12.44 -11.96 40.06
C VAL A 287 11.37 -12.27 41.11
N GLY A 288 11.39 -13.49 41.69
CA GLY A 288 10.44 -13.86 42.75
C GLY A 288 10.62 -13.07 44.06
N SER A 289 11.86 -12.74 44.42
CA SER A 289 12.16 -11.90 45.59
C SER A 289 11.82 -10.43 45.33
N GLU A 290 12.15 -9.92 44.12
CA GLU A 290 11.76 -8.59 43.65
C GLU A 290 10.24 -8.40 43.74
N PHE A 291 9.48 -9.36 43.22
CA PHE A 291 8.03 -9.34 43.24
C PHE A 291 7.46 -9.27 44.65
N LYS A 292 7.97 -10.08 45.60
CA LYS A 292 7.52 -10.06 47.00
C LYS A 292 7.73 -8.70 47.65
N ILE A 293 8.89 -8.08 47.44
CA ILE A 293 9.21 -6.75 47.98
C ILE A 293 8.28 -5.71 47.37
N TRP A 294 8.13 -5.72 46.04
CA TRP A 294 7.28 -4.74 45.35
C TRP A 294 5.80 -4.83 45.74
N VAL A 295 5.28 -6.05 45.93
CA VAL A 295 3.91 -6.26 46.41
C VAL A 295 3.74 -5.68 47.82
N ALA A 296 4.70 -5.91 48.72
CA ALA A 296 4.64 -5.38 50.08
C ALA A 296 4.70 -3.84 50.11
N ILE A 297 5.56 -3.22 49.30
CA ILE A 297 5.62 -1.75 49.13
C ILE A 297 4.29 -1.22 48.59
N SER A 298 3.75 -1.86 47.55
CA SER A 298 2.49 -1.44 46.93
C SER A 298 1.31 -1.52 47.91
N GLN A 299 1.26 -2.57 48.73
CA GLN A 299 0.25 -2.73 49.77
C GLN A 299 0.38 -1.66 50.86
N TYR A 300 1.61 -1.35 51.29
CA TYR A 300 1.86 -0.30 52.27
C TYR A 300 1.42 1.08 51.76
N ARG A 301 1.77 1.43 50.52
CA ARG A 301 1.36 2.70 49.88
C ARG A 301 -0.15 2.81 49.63
N SER A 302 -0.84 1.67 49.53
CA SER A 302 -2.29 1.61 49.30
C SER A 302 -3.11 1.58 50.60
N ALA A 303 -2.47 1.45 51.76
CA ALA A 303 -3.16 1.44 53.05
C ALA A 303 -3.58 2.88 53.44
N PRO A 304 -4.85 3.14 53.80
CA PRO A 304 -5.28 4.47 54.24
C PRO A 304 -4.62 4.81 55.59
N ALA A 305 -4.05 6.01 55.70
CA ALA A 305 -3.47 6.53 56.94
C ALA A 305 -4.52 6.53 58.06
N ILE A 306 -4.43 5.60 59.01
CA ILE A 306 -5.25 5.61 60.21
C ILE A 306 -4.75 6.78 61.08
N CYS A 307 -5.65 7.73 61.28
CA CYS A 307 -5.52 8.89 62.13
C CYS A 307 -5.10 8.52 63.57
N ASN A 308 -4.15 9.28 64.11
CA ASN A 308 -3.79 9.29 65.53
C ASN A 308 -5.00 9.63 66.40
N GLY A 309 -5.25 8.81 67.43
CA GLY A 309 -6.25 9.10 68.46
C GLY A 309 -6.39 7.95 69.46
N THR A 310 -5.45 7.88 70.40
CA THR A 310 -5.43 7.11 71.67
C THR A 310 -6.69 6.31 72.02
N SER A 311 -6.52 5.01 72.30
CA SER A 311 -7.15 4.27 73.41
C SER A 311 -6.57 2.85 73.47
N THR A 312 -5.61 2.61 74.36
CA THR A 312 -5.51 1.28 74.99
C THR A 312 -6.78 1.05 75.81
N PRO A 313 -7.34 -0.17 75.88
CA PRO A 313 -6.85 -1.12 76.88
C PRO A 313 -6.90 -2.63 76.51
N THR A 314 -5.96 -3.39 77.10
CA THR A 314 -6.03 -4.77 77.69
C THR A 314 -7.08 -5.75 77.15
N TYR A 315 -6.77 -6.99 76.79
CA TYR A 315 -5.89 -8.02 77.41
C TYR A 315 -5.15 -8.84 76.35
#